data_AF-A0A351WV04-F1
#
_entry.id   AF-A0A351WV04-F1
#
_cell.length_a   1.000
_cell.length_b   1.000
_cell.length_c   1.000
_cell.angle_alpha   90.00
_cell.angle_beta   90.00
_cell.angle_gamma   90.00
#
_symmetry.space_group_name_H-M   'P 1'
#
loop_
_entity.id
_entity.type
_entity.pdbx_description
1 polymer ?
#
loop_
_entity_poly.entity_id
_entity_poly.type
_entity_poly.pdbx_seq_one_letter_code
_entity_poly.pdbx_strand_id
1 'polypeptide(L)'
;MLNERLEPTEAKKLIRSIVKDGSVSYARPHAIERLEKHGMSTVDCLNVLRGGRVEEAEYENGEWRYRVHTGKMMVVVRFEDDTELMIVTAWRMSK
;
A
#
# COMPACT_ATOMS: atom_id res chain seq x y z
N MET A 1 -13.03 -2.99 7.90
CA MET A 1 -12.71 -2.67 6.49
C MET A 1 -13.47 -1.44 6.08
N LEU A 2 -12.76 -0.44 5.54
CA LEU A 2 -13.36 0.73 4.92
C LEU A 2 -14.07 0.31 3.63
N ASN A 3 -15.39 0.38 3.63
CA ASN A 3 -16.22 -0.08 2.50
C ASN A 3 -16.44 0.99 1.42
N GLU A 4 -16.11 2.24 1.74
CA GLU A 4 -16.24 3.36 0.81
C GLU A 4 -14.95 3.53 0.00
N ARG A 5 -15.13 3.77 -1.31
CA ARG A 5 -14.03 4.11 -2.20
C ARG A 5 -13.51 5.50 -1.85
N LEU A 6 -12.22 5.61 -1.58
CA LEU A 6 -11.56 6.91 -1.40
C LEU A 6 -10.99 7.40 -2.72
N GLU A 7 -11.07 8.71 -2.96
CA GLU A 7 -10.35 9.33 -4.06
C GLU A 7 -8.83 9.32 -3.79
N PRO A 8 -7.97 9.33 -4.82
CA PRO A 8 -6.52 9.17 -4.63
C PRO A 8 -5.90 10.16 -3.63
N THR A 9 -6.40 11.40 -3.59
CA THR A 9 -5.95 12.43 -2.66
C THR A 9 -6.32 12.11 -1.21
N GLU A 10 -7.52 11.56 -0.98
CA GLU A 10 -8.02 11.18 0.34
C GLU A 10 -7.30 9.94 0.84
N ALA A 11 -7.16 8.92 -0.01
CA ALA A 11 -6.37 7.73 0.26
C ALA A 11 -4.92 8.11 0.61
N LYS A 12 -4.31 9.06 -0.11
CA LYS A 12 -2.96 9.54 0.21
C LYS A 12 -2.87 10.18 1.59
N LYS A 13 -3.87 10.99 1.99
CA LYS A 13 -3.91 11.60 3.32
C LYS A 13 -4.02 10.52 4.40
N LEU A 14 -4.90 9.55 4.21
CA LEU A 14 -5.11 8.45 5.15
C LEU A 14 -3.85 7.58 5.30
N ILE A 15 -3.23 7.18 4.18
CA ILE A 15 -1.95 6.43 4.19
C ILE A 15 -0.88 7.17 4.99
N ARG A 16 -0.75 8.50 4.81
CA ARG A 16 0.24 9.27 5.56
C ARG A 16 -0.05 9.33 7.06
N SER A 17 -1.33 9.41 7.43
CA SER A 17 -1.76 9.37 8.83
C SER A 17 -1.39 8.02 9.46
N ILE A 18 -1.80 6.92 8.84
CA ILE A 18 -1.55 5.56 9.32
C ILE A 18 -0.05 5.25 9.41
N VAL A 19 0.74 5.63 8.40
CA VAL A 19 2.20 5.39 8.42
C VAL A 19 2.92 6.22 9.50
N LYS A 20 2.31 7.31 9.96
CA LYS A 20 2.88 8.18 11.00
C LYS A 20 2.47 7.74 12.40
N ASP A 21 1.17 7.50 12.61
CA ASP A 21 0.55 7.39 13.93
C ASP A 21 -0.18 6.04 14.15
N GLY A 22 -0.30 5.21 13.11
CA GLY A 22 -1.05 3.94 13.13
C GLY A 22 -0.20 2.71 12.83
N SER A 23 -0.84 1.67 12.29
CA SER A 23 -0.23 0.35 12.07
C SER A 23 -0.20 -0.04 10.59
N VAL A 24 0.93 -0.59 10.15
CA VAL A 24 1.11 -1.15 8.81
C VAL A 24 1.41 -2.64 8.92
N SER A 25 0.51 -3.47 8.40
CA SER A 25 0.65 -4.92 8.34
C SER A 25 0.98 -5.40 6.92
N TYR A 26 1.35 -6.67 6.80
CA TYR A 26 1.71 -7.31 5.52
C TYR A 26 0.90 -8.59 5.35
N ALA A 27 0.29 -8.78 4.18
CA ALA A 27 -0.42 -10.02 3.87
C ALA A 27 0.55 -11.20 3.88
N ARG A 28 0.36 -12.17 4.78
CA ARG A 28 1.24 -13.34 4.90
C ARG A 28 0.63 -14.58 4.22
N PRO A 29 1.45 -15.44 3.58
CA PRO A 29 2.88 -15.26 3.32
C PRO A 29 3.17 -14.35 2.11
N HIS A 30 2.16 -14.10 1.28
CA HIS A 30 2.31 -13.54 -0.06
C HIS A 30 3.15 -12.26 -0.14
N ALA A 31 2.82 -11.22 0.62
CA ALA A 31 3.53 -9.95 0.54
C ALA A 31 5.01 -10.10 0.91
N ILE A 32 5.33 -10.95 1.89
CA ILE A 32 6.71 -11.17 2.33
C ILE A 32 7.53 -11.86 1.23
N GLU A 33 6.99 -12.92 0.62
CA GLU A 33 7.64 -13.62 -0.49
C GLU A 33 7.87 -12.69 -1.69
N ARG A 34 6.93 -11.77 -1.94
CA ARG A 34 7.07 -10.76 -3.00
C ARG A 34 8.19 -9.78 -2.70
N LEU A 35 8.32 -9.31 -1.45
CA LEU A 35 9.42 -8.44 -1.05
C LEU A 35 10.77 -9.11 -1.27
N GLU A 36 10.92 -10.36 -0.82
CA GLU A 36 12.14 -11.15 -1.02
C GLU A 36 12.46 -11.33 -2.51
N LYS A 37 11.47 -11.77 -3.30
CA LYS A 37 11.61 -11.96 -4.75
C LYS A 37 12.06 -10.69 -5.48
N HIS A 38 11.62 -9.52 -5.01
CA HIS A 38 11.90 -8.23 -5.63
C HIS A 38 13.06 -7.46 -4.97
N GLY A 39 13.76 -8.05 -4.01
CA GLY A 39 14.83 -7.37 -3.28
C GLY A 39 14.35 -6.05 -2.66
N MET A 40 13.18 -6.10 -2.02
CA MET A 40 12.57 -4.96 -1.33
C MET A 40 12.54 -5.23 0.17
N SER A 41 12.79 -4.20 0.95
CA SER A 41 12.62 -4.23 2.41
C SER A 41 11.26 -3.68 2.81
N THR A 42 10.86 -3.93 4.06
CA THR A 42 9.69 -3.28 4.67
C THR A 42 9.85 -1.76 4.71
N VAL A 43 11.08 -1.27 4.93
CA VAL A 43 11.42 0.16 4.92
C VAL A 43 11.19 0.78 3.54
N ASP A 44 11.49 0.07 2.45
CA ASP A 44 11.19 0.52 1.09
C ASP A 44 9.69 0.73 0.90
N CYS A 45 8.86 -0.20 1.38
CA CYS A 45 7.41 -0.03 1.34
C CYS A 45 6.96 1.22 2.08
N LEU A 46 7.42 1.42 3.32
CA LEU A 46 7.06 2.61 4.11
C LEU A 46 7.48 3.91 3.42
N ASN A 47 8.64 3.92 2.76
CA ASN A 47 9.10 5.07 1.99
C ASN A 47 8.21 5.33 0.76
N VAL A 48 7.78 4.28 0.05
CA VAL A 48 6.81 4.40 -1.05
C VAL A 48 5.46 4.91 -0.52
N LEU A 49 4.95 4.41 0.60
CA LEU A 49 3.70 4.89 1.19
C LEU A 49 3.78 6.37 1.59
N ARG A 50 4.91 6.82 2.14
CA ARG A 50 5.14 8.24 2.47
C ARG A 50 5.24 9.13 1.25
N GLY A 51 6.08 8.78 0.27
CA GLY A 51 6.47 9.67 -0.84
C GLY A 51 5.80 9.41 -2.19
N GLY A 52 5.20 8.25 -2.40
CA GLY A 52 4.64 7.82 -3.68
C GLY A 52 3.32 8.50 -4.04
N ARG A 53 2.96 8.39 -5.32
CA ARG A 53 1.66 8.80 -5.87
C ARG A 53 0.66 7.66 -5.71
N VAL A 54 -0.58 8.00 -5.39
CA VAL A 54 -1.69 7.05 -5.29
C VAL A 54 -2.46 7.09 -6.60
N GLU A 55 -2.75 5.93 -7.17
CA GLU A 55 -3.61 5.77 -8.35
C GLU A 55 -5.08 5.63 -7.95
N GLU A 56 -5.97 5.64 -8.94
CA GLU A 56 -7.39 5.28 -8.76
C GLU A 56 -7.53 3.90 -8.10
N ALA A 57 -8.49 3.80 -7.18
CA ALA A 57 -8.73 2.57 -6.46
C ALA A 57 -9.34 1.49 -7.38
N GLU A 58 -8.85 0.27 -7.25
CA GLU A 58 -9.38 -0.91 -7.93
C GLU A 58 -10.15 -1.78 -6.92
N TYR A 59 -11.35 -2.22 -7.28
CA TYR A 59 -12.12 -3.16 -6.45
C TYR A 59 -11.74 -4.59 -6.82
N GLU A 60 -11.13 -5.31 -5.88
CA GLU A 60 -10.63 -6.67 -6.13
C GLU A 60 -10.86 -7.55 -4.91
N ASN A 61 -11.42 -8.74 -5.13
CA ASN A 61 -11.71 -9.72 -4.07
C ASN A 61 -12.57 -9.18 -2.91
N GLY A 62 -13.51 -8.28 -3.22
CA GLY A 62 -14.44 -7.71 -2.24
C GLY A 62 -13.89 -6.49 -1.46
N GLU A 63 -12.76 -5.94 -1.89
CA GLU A 63 -12.08 -4.87 -1.16
C GLU A 63 -11.50 -3.82 -2.12
N TRP A 64 -11.42 -2.57 -1.65
CA TRP A 64 -10.74 -1.50 -2.37
C TRP A 64 -9.23 -1.59 -2.17
N ARG A 65 -8.50 -1.65 -3.29
CA ARG A 65 -7.04 -1.67 -3.33
C ARG A 65 -6.49 -0.40 -3.95
N TYR A 66 -5.45 0.12 -3.32
CA TYR A 66 -4.82 1.37 -3.69
C TYR A 66 -3.38 1.10 -4.09
N ARG A 67 -3.03 1.44 -5.33
CA ARG A 67 -1.65 1.38 -5.82
C ARG A 67 -0.93 2.66 -5.42
N VAL A 68 0.18 2.50 -4.73
CA VAL A 68 1.10 3.58 -4.37
C VAL A 68 2.43 3.33 -5.05
N HIS A 69 2.90 4.28 -5.84
CA HIS A 69 4.10 4.08 -6.63
C HIS A 69 5.04 5.28 -6.63
N THR A 70 6.32 4.97 -6.83
CA THR A 70 7.36 5.95 -7.18
C THR A 70 7.74 5.73 -8.65
N GLY A 71 8.87 6.27 -9.11
CA GLY A 71 9.42 5.90 -10.42
C GLY A 71 10.06 4.50 -10.49
N LYS A 72 10.21 3.79 -9.37
CA LYS A 72 10.96 2.52 -9.31
C LYS A 72 10.26 1.37 -8.59
N MET A 73 9.23 1.65 -7.82
CA MET A 73 8.59 0.68 -6.93
C MET A 73 7.09 0.93 -6.89
N MET A 74 6.33 -0.15 -6.74
CA MET A 74 4.89 -0.14 -6.50
C MET A 74 4.55 -0.96 -5.26
N VAL A 75 3.61 -0.45 -4.47
CA VAL A 75 3.06 -1.08 -3.27
C VAL A 75 1.53 -1.00 -3.39
N VAL A 76 0.86 -2.13 -3.21
CA VAL A 76 -0.60 -2.21 -3.18
C VAL A 76 -1.05 -2.34 -1.74
N VAL A 77 -1.98 -1.49 -1.31
CA VAL A 77 -2.54 -1.51 0.05
C VAL A 77 -4.04 -1.62 0.03
N ARG A 78 -4.59 -2.13 1.14
CA ARG A 78 -5.99 -2.00 1.53
C ARG A 78 -6.08 -1.38 2.92
N PHE A 79 -7.19 -0.72 3.23
CA PHE A 79 -7.45 -0.18 4.56
C PHE A 79 -8.30 -1.15 5.38
N GLU A 80 -7.82 -1.50 6.57
CA GLU A 80 -8.63 -2.24 7.54
C GLU A 80 -9.59 -1.28 8.24
N ASP A 81 -9.07 -0.11 8.64
CA ASP A 81 -9.82 1.03 9.18
C ASP A 81 -9.02 2.33 8.98
N ASP A 82 -9.36 3.38 9.72
CA ASP A 82 -8.72 4.69 9.66
C ASP A 82 -7.34 4.76 10.35
N THR A 83 -6.97 3.73 11.10
CA THR A 83 -5.71 3.61 11.84
C THR A 83 -4.82 2.47 11.36
N GLU A 84 -5.37 1.54 10.57
CA GLU A 84 -4.68 0.35 10.10
C GLU A 84 -4.77 0.15 8.59
N LEU A 85 -3.64 -0.17 7.97
CA LEU A 85 -3.57 -0.61 6.57
C LEU A 85 -2.75 -1.88 6.43
N MET A 86 -3.08 -2.66 5.40
CA MET A 86 -2.34 -3.86 5.03
C MET A 86 -1.71 -3.70 3.64
N ILE A 87 -0.43 -4.01 3.55
CA ILE A 87 0.27 -4.19 2.27
C ILE A 87 -0.10 -5.56 1.71
N VAL A 88 -0.80 -5.55 0.58
CA VAL A 88 -1.25 -6.76 -0.13
C VAL A 88 -0.10 -7.36 -0.94
N THR A 89 0.63 -6.51 -1.67
CA THR A 89 1.75 -6.94 -2.51
C THR A 89 2.65 -5.74 -2.85
N ALA A 90 3.89 -5.99 -3.27
CA ALA A 90 4.83 -4.98 -3.71
C ALA A 90 5.81 -5.54 -4.74
N TRP A 91 6.36 -4.67 -5.59
CA TRP A 91 7.41 -5.03 -6.54
C TRP A 91 8.23 -3.82 -6.99
N ARG A 92 9.46 -4.10 -7.46
CA ARG A 92 10.25 -3.13 -8.22
C ARG A 92 9.75 -3.08 -9.65
N MET A 93 9.55 -1.89 -10.17
CA MET A 93 9.21 -1.69 -11.58
C MET A 93 10.49 -1.79 -12.40
N SER A 94 10.47 -2.62 -13.45
CA SER A 94 11.53 -2.59 -14.47
C SER A 94 11.47 -1.24 -15.21
N LYS A 95 12.63 -0.77 -15.65
CA LYS A 95 12.70 0.35 -16.61
C LYS A 95 12.03 -0.01 -17.92
#